data_AF-A0AA42W2T7-F1
#
_entry.id   AF-A0AA42W2T7-F1
#
_cell.length_a   1.000
_cell.length_b   1.000
_cell.length_c   1.000
_cell.angle_alpha   90.00
_cell.angle_beta   90.00
_cell.angle_gamma   90.00
#
_symmetry.space_group_name_H-M   'P 1'
#
loop_
_entity.id
_entity.type
_entity.pdbx_description
1 polymer ?
#
loop_
_entity_poly.entity_id
_entity_poly.type
_entity_poly.pdbx_seq_one_letter_code
_entity_poly.pdbx_strand_id
1 'polypeptide(L)'
;MHPSFRTTASLLTLASLLALSGCAVKYDHRGHTILSADLPELFGTVMDSRLLPDGQTSVTLRRMGDQWSLKFGTLSRVVDLGALRGGRIAHVSQVGTATNILLLIDTPQCGRQYRLVSVAGKSQAAVWDLDMPCTGVEPLVQTGRVEQYIDFTVGSRVSRFVYRDGKLGRRPDVVLPPGVTSLPGPVGSQDPAGQPPGDRYQPGPPFAPSAAQLRQRPAASATGSTPR
;
A
#
# COMPACT_ATOMS: atom_id res chain seq x y z
N MET A 1 -56.52 -20.89 -3.74
CA MET A 1 -55.12 -20.66 -4.17
C MET A 1 -54.53 -19.58 -3.27
N HIS A 2 -53.58 -19.94 -2.40
CA HIS A 2 -53.17 -19.14 -1.24
C HIS A 2 -52.19 -18.00 -1.60
N PRO A 3 -52.60 -16.73 -1.52
CA PRO A 3 -51.69 -15.59 -1.71
C PRO A 3 -50.66 -15.45 -0.56
N SER A 4 -50.93 -16.04 0.60
CA SER A 4 -50.10 -15.97 1.82
C SER A 4 -48.82 -16.80 1.78
N PHE A 5 -48.74 -17.84 0.95
CA PHE A 5 -47.53 -18.67 0.81
C PHE A 5 -46.44 -18.02 -0.05
N ARG A 6 -46.83 -17.12 -0.97
CA ARG A 6 -45.88 -16.41 -1.83
C ARG A 6 -45.18 -15.27 -1.10
N THR A 7 -45.86 -14.62 -0.16
CA THR A 7 -45.30 -13.51 0.64
C THR A 7 -44.29 -13.99 1.68
N THR A 8 -44.54 -15.11 2.35
CA THR A 8 -43.61 -15.68 3.35
C THR A 8 -42.34 -16.22 2.71
N ALA A 9 -42.45 -16.90 1.56
CA ALA A 9 -41.29 -17.36 0.80
C ALA A 9 -40.40 -16.19 0.31
N SER A 10 -41.01 -15.12 -0.23
CA SER A 10 -40.28 -13.90 -0.63
C SER A 10 -39.59 -13.20 0.53
N LEU A 11 -40.24 -13.11 1.71
CA LEU A 11 -39.65 -12.51 2.91
C LEU A 11 -38.46 -13.32 3.43
N LEU A 12 -38.54 -14.66 3.43
CA LEU A 12 -37.41 -15.51 3.79
C LEU A 12 -36.26 -15.40 2.79
N THR A 13 -36.52 -15.37 1.49
CA THR A 13 -35.45 -15.17 0.49
C THR A 13 -34.78 -13.81 0.62
N LEU A 14 -35.56 -12.74 0.86
CA LEU A 14 -35.01 -11.41 1.04
C LEU A 14 -34.18 -11.31 2.33
N ALA A 15 -34.68 -11.88 3.43
CA ALA A 15 -33.94 -11.98 4.68
C ALA A 15 -32.64 -12.80 4.54
N SER A 16 -32.67 -13.88 3.76
CA SER A 16 -31.49 -14.70 3.46
C SER A 16 -30.46 -13.93 2.64
N LEU A 17 -30.91 -13.20 1.62
CA LEU A 17 -30.06 -12.34 0.79
C LEU A 17 -29.42 -11.21 1.59
N LEU A 18 -30.18 -10.57 2.49
CA LEU A 18 -29.69 -9.55 3.42
C LEU A 18 -28.70 -10.10 4.45
N ALA A 19 -28.93 -11.33 4.94
CA ALA A 19 -28.05 -11.99 5.89
C ALA A 19 -26.72 -12.41 5.26
N LEU A 20 -26.71 -12.78 3.96
CA LEU A 20 -25.51 -13.19 3.24
C LEU A 20 -24.63 -12.00 2.81
N SER A 21 -25.23 -10.85 2.49
CA SER A 21 -24.49 -9.64 2.07
C SER A 21 -24.09 -8.73 3.25
N GLY A 22 -24.79 -8.83 4.38
CA GLY A 22 -24.62 -7.96 5.55
C GLY A 22 -23.60 -8.42 6.58
N CYS A 23 -22.69 -9.35 6.27
CA CYS A 23 -21.63 -9.76 7.20
C CYS A 23 -20.32 -9.03 6.92
N ALA A 24 -19.67 -8.55 7.99
CA ALA A 24 -18.32 -8.02 7.99
C ALA A 24 -17.41 -8.96 8.80
N VAL A 25 -16.27 -9.30 8.22
CA VAL A 25 -15.19 -10.07 8.84
C VAL A 25 -14.07 -9.11 9.19
N LYS A 26 -13.74 -9.00 10.48
CA LYS A 26 -12.59 -8.24 10.96
C LYS A 26 -11.62 -9.19 11.66
N TYR A 27 -10.37 -8.77 11.76
CA TYR A 27 -9.34 -9.50 12.47
C TYR A 27 -8.71 -8.58 13.50
N ASP A 28 -8.54 -9.08 14.72
CA ASP A 28 -7.78 -8.39 15.76
C ASP A 28 -6.27 -8.60 15.62
N HIS A 29 -5.50 -7.99 16.53
CA HIS A 29 -4.03 -8.08 16.56
C HIS A 29 -3.51 -9.52 16.80
N ARG A 30 -4.34 -10.44 17.29
CA ARG A 30 -4.02 -11.86 17.50
C ARG A 30 -4.49 -12.74 16.34
N GLY A 31 -5.19 -12.16 15.37
CA GLY A 31 -5.77 -12.86 14.23
C GLY A 31 -7.11 -13.54 14.53
N HIS A 32 -7.74 -13.25 15.66
CA HIS A 32 -9.08 -13.74 15.95
C HIS A 32 -10.09 -13.07 15.01
N THR A 33 -11.03 -13.89 14.52
CA THR A 33 -12.11 -13.42 13.65
C THR A 33 -13.21 -12.78 14.46
N ILE A 34 -13.55 -11.54 14.10
CA ILE A 34 -14.69 -10.80 14.64
C ILE A 34 -15.73 -10.71 13.53
N LEU A 35 -16.90 -11.29 13.76
CA LEU A 35 -18.04 -11.23 12.85
C LEU A 35 -18.99 -10.14 13.35
N SER A 36 -19.38 -9.23 12.46
CA SER A 36 -20.33 -8.17 12.76
C SER A 36 -21.26 -7.91 11.59
N ALA A 37 -22.38 -7.24 11.85
CA ALA A 37 -23.21 -6.69 10.79
C ALA A 37 -22.42 -5.61 10.02
N ASP A 38 -22.52 -5.64 8.70
CA ASP A 38 -21.89 -4.68 7.78
C ASP A 38 -22.89 -3.57 7.42
N LEU A 39 -23.18 -2.70 8.38
CA LEU A 39 -24.10 -1.58 8.17
C LEU A 39 -23.70 -0.69 6.99
N PRO A 40 -22.41 -0.39 6.72
CA PRO A 40 -22.03 0.35 5.53
C PRO A 40 -22.36 -0.34 4.20
N GLU A 41 -22.60 -1.66 4.18
CA GLU A 41 -23.09 -2.35 2.98
C GLU A 41 -24.55 -2.02 2.69
N LEU A 42 -25.35 -1.90 3.75
CA LEU A 42 -26.80 -1.70 3.66
C LEU A 42 -27.18 -0.23 3.57
N PHE A 43 -26.44 0.63 4.28
CA PHE A 43 -26.80 2.03 4.50
C PHE A 43 -25.67 3.01 4.20
N GLY A 44 -24.49 2.52 3.81
CA GLY A 44 -23.36 3.36 3.45
C GLY A 44 -23.39 3.80 1.99
N THR A 45 -22.47 4.69 1.66
CA THR A 45 -22.21 5.16 0.29
C THR A 45 -20.87 4.58 -0.18
N VAL A 46 -20.85 4.01 -1.39
CA VAL A 46 -19.60 3.66 -2.07
C VAL A 46 -18.94 4.92 -2.60
N MET A 47 -17.70 5.15 -2.18
CA MET A 47 -16.92 6.35 -2.53
C MET A 47 -15.95 6.08 -3.66
N ASP A 48 -15.36 4.88 -3.69
CA ASP A 48 -14.46 4.42 -4.76
C ASP A 48 -14.41 2.89 -4.76
N SER A 49 -14.06 2.30 -5.91
CA SER A 49 -13.87 0.85 -6.04
C SER A 49 -12.81 0.54 -7.07
N ARG A 50 -11.92 -0.40 -6.75
CA ARG A 50 -10.83 -0.84 -7.63
C ARG A 50 -10.75 -2.36 -7.64
N LEU A 51 -10.42 -2.93 -8.79
CA LEU A 51 -10.09 -4.33 -8.88
C LEU A 51 -8.80 -4.61 -8.10
N LEU A 52 -8.80 -5.72 -7.39
CA LEU A 52 -7.62 -6.29 -6.77
C LEU A 52 -6.74 -6.92 -7.85
N PRO A 53 -5.46 -7.20 -7.54
CA PRO A 53 -4.51 -7.70 -8.54
C PRO A 53 -4.86 -9.09 -9.10
N ASP A 54 -5.80 -9.81 -8.48
CA ASP A 54 -6.38 -11.04 -9.02
C ASP A 54 -7.34 -10.81 -10.20
N GLY A 55 -7.74 -9.55 -10.44
CA GLY A 55 -8.68 -9.14 -11.49
C GLY A 55 -10.13 -9.61 -11.28
N GLN A 56 -10.41 -10.37 -10.24
CA GLN A 56 -11.71 -10.98 -9.99
C GLN A 56 -12.45 -10.31 -8.85
N THR A 57 -11.71 -9.78 -7.88
CA THR A 57 -12.27 -9.26 -6.64
C THR A 57 -11.99 -7.77 -6.56
N SER A 58 -12.84 -7.03 -5.85
CA SER A 58 -12.67 -5.60 -5.69
C SER A 58 -12.40 -5.23 -4.24
N VAL A 59 -11.66 -4.13 -4.08
CA VAL A 59 -11.63 -3.37 -2.84
C VAL A 59 -12.50 -2.13 -3.03
N THR A 60 -13.40 -1.91 -2.08
CA THR A 60 -14.36 -0.81 -2.14
C THR A 60 -14.18 0.09 -0.92
N LEU A 61 -13.97 1.38 -1.16
CA LEU A 61 -13.95 2.41 -0.14
C LEU A 61 -15.38 2.88 0.09
N ARG A 62 -15.83 2.81 1.34
CA ARG A 62 -17.21 3.11 1.73
C ARG A 62 -17.24 4.11 2.87
N ARG A 63 -18.30 4.90 2.92
CA ARG A 63 -18.58 5.89 3.97
C ARG A 63 -19.96 5.66 4.57
N MET A 64 -20.07 5.78 5.89
CA MET A 64 -21.35 5.82 6.60
C MET A 64 -21.27 6.89 7.70
N GLY A 65 -22.03 7.98 7.56
CA GLY A 65 -21.79 9.18 8.38
C GLY A 65 -20.37 9.68 8.18
N ASP A 66 -19.60 9.88 9.25
CA ASP A 66 -18.19 10.25 9.15
C ASP A 66 -17.22 9.07 9.17
N GLN A 67 -17.73 7.84 9.34
CA GLN A 67 -16.89 6.64 9.41
C GLN A 67 -16.61 6.08 8.02
N TRP A 68 -15.33 5.77 7.77
CA TRP A 68 -14.86 5.21 6.51
C TRP A 68 -14.31 3.79 6.70
N SER A 69 -14.50 2.94 5.69
CA SER A 69 -13.99 1.57 5.70
C SER A 69 -13.61 1.09 4.30
N LEU A 70 -12.68 0.14 4.23
CA LEU A 70 -12.43 -0.68 3.05
C LEU A 70 -13.13 -2.02 3.21
N LYS A 71 -13.85 -2.47 2.17
CA LYS A 71 -14.36 -3.84 2.07
C LYS A 71 -13.71 -4.57 0.92
N PHE A 72 -13.30 -5.81 1.17
CA PHE A 72 -12.66 -6.69 0.19
C PHE A 72 -13.68 -7.76 -0.23
N GLY A 73 -14.08 -7.75 -1.51
CA GLY A 73 -15.34 -8.32 -2.01
C GLY A 73 -15.58 -9.81 -1.74
N THR A 74 -14.58 -10.69 -1.83
CA THR A 74 -14.75 -12.14 -1.61
C THR A 74 -14.58 -12.58 -0.18
N LEU A 75 -13.86 -11.81 0.64
CA LEU A 75 -13.52 -12.21 2.00
C LEU A 75 -14.48 -11.62 3.03
N SER A 76 -15.43 -10.77 2.59
CA SER A 76 -16.22 -9.88 3.43
C SER A 76 -15.34 -9.13 4.45
N ARG A 77 -14.04 -8.99 4.15
CA ARG A 77 -13.06 -8.47 5.09
C ARG A 77 -13.23 -6.97 5.13
N VAL A 78 -13.38 -6.42 6.32
CA VAL A 78 -13.53 -4.99 6.54
C VAL A 78 -12.32 -4.46 7.28
N VAL A 79 -11.79 -3.34 6.80
CA VAL A 79 -10.78 -2.55 7.48
C VAL A 79 -11.38 -1.19 7.80
N ASP A 80 -11.54 -0.89 9.08
CA ASP A 80 -12.01 0.42 9.52
C ASP A 80 -10.89 1.44 9.36
N LEU A 81 -11.19 2.59 8.76
CA LEU A 81 -10.26 3.70 8.57
C LEU A 81 -10.49 4.84 9.57
N GLY A 82 -11.58 4.74 10.35
CA GLY A 82 -12.03 5.77 11.28
C GLY A 82 -12.69 6.95 10.58
N ALA A 83 -12.67 8.10 11.24
CA ALA A 83 -13.27 9.31 10.71
C ALA A 83 -12.37 9.99 9.66
N LEU A 84 -12.91 10.25 8.47
CA LEU A 84 -12.21 10.98 7.40
C LEU A 84 -13.15 12.03 6.78
N ARG A 85 -12.58 13.11 6.23
CA ARG A 85 -13.36 14.15 5.53
C ARG A 85 -13.71 13.76 4.10
N GLY A 86 -12.82 12.99 3.47
CA GLY A 86 -12.90 12.58 2.08
C GLY A 86 -11.72 11.70 1.72
N GLY A 87 -11.79 11.06 0.55
CA GLY A 87 -10.68 10.28 0.03
C GLY A 87 -11.06 9.38 -1.13
N ARG A 88 -10.04 8.78 -1.75
CA ARG A 88 -10.17 7.81 -2.84
C ARG A 88 -9.04 6.78 -2.80
N ILE A 89 -9.19 5.71 -3.55
CA ILE A 89 -8.15 4.70 -3.76
C ILE A 89 -7.23 5.22 -4.87
N ALA A 90 -5.99 5.53 -4.51
CA ALA A 90 -4.97 6.00 -5.45
C ALA A 90 -4.27 4.83 -6.15
N HIS A 91 -3.95 3.76 -5.42
CA HIS A 91 -3.27 2.60 -6.00
C HIS A 91 -3.62 1.31 -5.25
N VAL A 92 -3.63 0.20 -5.97
CA VAL A 92 -3.82 -1.15 -5.45
C VAL A 92 -2.69 -2.03 -5.95
N SER A 93 -2.06 -2.77 -5.05
CA SER A 93 -0.86 -3.56 -5.36
C SER A 93 -0.80 -4.84 -4.53
N GLN A 94 -0.15 -5.87 -5.06
CA GLN A 94 0.15 -7.11 -4.35
C GLN A 94 1.67 -7.18 -4.10
N VAL A 95 2.07 -7.35 -2.84
CA VAL A 95 3.47 -7.51 -2.44
C VAL A 95 3.60 -8.77 -1.60
N GLY A 96 4.21 -9.81 -2.17
CA GLY A 96 4.18 -11.15 -1.59
C GLY A 96 2.73 -11.59 -1.36
N THR A 97 2.39 -11.95 -0.13
CA THR A 97 1.02 -12.33 0.27
C THR A 97 0.17 -11.15 0.73
N ALA A 98 0.72 -9.94 0.80
CA ALA A 98 0.01 -8.75 1.26
C ALA A 98 -0.62 -7.98 0.11
N THR A 99 -1.87 -7.57 0.29
CA THR A 99 -2.54 -6.59 -0.55
C THR A 99 -2.38 -5.21 0.06
N ASN A 100 -1.77 -4.31 -0.69
CA ASN A 100 -1.49 -2.93 -0.30
C ASN A 100 -2.41 -1.96 -1.05
N ILE A 101 -3.15 -1.17 -0.28
CA ILE A 101 -4.07 -0.14 -0.76
C ILE A 101 -3.51 1.23 -0.37
N LEU A 102 -3.11 2.01 -1.36
CA LEU A 102 -2.71 3.39 -1.17
C LEU A 102 -3.93 4.29 -1.34
N LEU A 103 -4.30 4.98 -0.28
CA LEU A 103 -5.40 5.93 -0.25
C LEU A 103 -4.85 7.35 -0.33
N LEU A 104 -5.56 8.23 -1.04
CA LEU A 104 -5.41 9.67 -0.89
C LEU A 104 -6.61 10.18 -0.10
N ILE A 105 -6.37 10.66 1.11
CA ILE A 105 -7.39 11.10 2.07
C ILE A 105 -7.31 12.61 2.28
N ASP A 106 -8.44 13.24 2.60
CA ASP A 106 -8.48 14.66 2.90
C ASP A 106 -8.20 14.90 4.39
N THR A 107 -7.22 15.76 4.69
CA THR A 107 -6.82 16.08 6.06
C THR A 107 -6.93 17.58 6.35
N PRO A 108 -7.21 18.00 7.59
CA PRO A 108 -7.31 19.42 7.94
C PRO A 108 -6.01 20.19 7.77
N GLN A 109 -4.86 19.53 8.00
CA GLN A 109 -3.55 20.17 8.07
C GLN A 109 -2.96 20.43 6.67
N CYS A 110 -3.06 19.45 5.76
CA CYS A 110 -2.44 19.50 4.43
C CYS A 110 -3.43 19.59 3.27
N GLY A 111 -4.73 19.61 3.55
CA GLY A 111 -5.78 19.40 2.55
C GLY A 111 -5.87 17.93 2.12
N ARG A 112 -4.74 17.31 1.76
CA ARG A 112 -4.64 15.91 1.33
C ARG A 112 -3.39 15.22 1.89
N GLN A 113 -3.51 13.92 2.19
CA GLN A 113 -2.43 13.06 2.67
C GLN A 113 -2.58 11.64 2.11
N TYR A 114 -1.46 10.93 1.93
CA TYR A 114 -1.49 9.52 1.56
C TYR A 114 -1.49 8.61 2.78
N ARG A 115 -2.30 7.55 2.73
CA ARG A 115 -2.37 6.50 3.74
C ARG A 115 -2.19 5.14 3.08
N LEU A 116 -1.25 4.35 3.58
CA LEU A 116 -1.07 2.96 3.14
C LEU A 116 -1.81 2.03 4.09
N VAL A 117 -2.69 1.19 3.55
CA VAL A 117 -3.33 0.09 4.26
C VAL A 117 -2.79 -1.21 3.70
N SER A 118 -2.26 -2.08 4.55
CA SER A 118 -1.75 -3.39 4.18
C SER A 118 -2.53 -4.50 4.85
N VAL A 119 -2.94 -5.47 4.04
CA VAL A 119 -3.80 -6.60 4.42
C VAL A 119 -3.07 -7.89 4.05
N ALA A 120 -2.72 -8.71 5.04
CA ALA A 120 -2.14 -10.03 4.83
C ALA A 120 -2.88 -11.07 5.68
N GLY A 121 -3.13 -12.25 5.10
CA GLY A 121 -3.68 -13.41 5.81
C GLY A 121 -4.88 -13.09 6.73
N LYS A 122 -4.89 -13.72 7.91
CA LYS A 122 -5.90 -13.52 8.98
C LYS A 122 -5.32 -12.69 10.13
N SER A 123 -4.86 -11.48 9.85
CA SER A 123 -4.37 -10.54 10.87
C SER A 123 -5.07 -9.19 10.74
N GLN A 124 -5.03 -8.38 11.79
CA GLN A 124 -5.38 -6.96 11.69
C GLN A 124 -4.60 -6.29 10.54
N ALA A 125 -5.26 -5.38 9.82
CA ALA A 125 -4.61 -4.60 8.78
C ALA A 125 -3.62 -3.61 9.42
N ALA A 126 -2.46 -3.43 8.79
CA ALA A 126 -1.52 -2.41 9.18
C ALA A 126 -1.81 -1.13 8.40
N VAL A 127 -1.81 0.01 9.10
CA VAL A 127 -2.19 1.31 8.54
C VAL A 127 -1.12 2.32 8.87
N TRP A 128 -0.65 3.05 7.86
CA TRP A 128 0.33 4.12 8.02
C TRP A 128 -0.12 5.36 7.29
N ASP A 129 -0.08 6.49 7.98
CA ASP A 129 -0.15 7.81 7.37
C ASP A 129 1.26 8.20 6.90
N LEU A 130 1.39 8.54 5.61
CA LEU A 130 2.66 8.90 5.01
C LEU A 130 2.88 10.39 5.30
N ASP A 131 3.91 10.69 6.08
CA ASP A 131 4.29 12.06 6.42
C ASP A 131 5.01 12.71 5.22
N MET A 132 4.26 13.54 4.49
CA MET A 132 4.68 14.15 3.23
C MET A 132 4.51 15.67 3.26
N PRO A 133 5.32 16.42 2.50
CA PRO A 133 5.03 17.83 2.23
C PRO A 133 3.63 17.96 1.61
N CYS A 134 2.81 18.90 2.10
CA CYS A 134 1.44 19.18 1.64
C CYS A 134 1.39 19.71 0.19
N THR A 135 1.81 18.92 -0.78
CA THR A 135 2.16 19.37 -2.14
C THR A 135 1.20 18.86 -3.20
N GLY A 136 0.21 18.03 -2.83
CA GLY A 136 -0.76 17.46 -3.76
C GLY A 136 -0.15 16.55 -4.83
N VAL A 137 1.15 16.25 -4.74
CA VAL A 137 1.90 15.43 -5.69
C VAL A 137 1.39 14.00 -5.67
N GLU A 138 1.17 13.44 -6.86
CA GLU A 138 0.86 12.03 -7.02
C GLU A 138 2.15 11.20 -6.97
N PRO A 139 2.24 10.18 -6.10
CA PRO A 139 3.45 9.39 -6.00
C PRO A 139 3.60 8.46 -7.19
N LEU A 140 4.85 8.26 -7.59
CA LEU A 140 5.20 7.13 -8.42
C LEU A 140 5.21 5.87 -7.56
N VAL A 141 4.33 4.92 -7.87
CA VAL A 141 4.26 3.63 -7.17
C VAL A 141 4.85 2.54 -8.04
N GLN A 142 5.89 1.87 -7.54
CA GLN A 142 6.57 0.77 -8.22
C GLN A 142 6.51 -0.48 -7.36
N THR A 143 5.86 -1.53 -7.88
CA THR A 143 5.57 -2.76 -7.14
C THR A 143 6.41 -3.90 -7.68
N GLY A 144 7.27 -4.47 -6.84
CA GLY A 144 8.02 -5.69 -7.13
C GLY A 144 7.38 -6.90 -6.46
N ARG A 145 8.04 -8.06 -6.51
CA ARG A 145 7.49 -9.30 -5.93
C ARG A 145 7.40 -9.29 -4.42
N VAL A 146 8.41 -8.71 -3.74
CA VAL A 146 8.57 -8.78 -2.28
C VAL A 146 8.63 -7.41 -1.62
N GLU A 147 8.68 -6.34 -2.40
CA GLU A 147 8.73 -4.97 -1.91
C GLU A 147 8.03 -4.01 -2.88
N GLN A 148 7.57 -2.88 -2.34
CA GLN A 148 6.93 -1.81 -3.09
C GLN A 148 7.55 -0.47 -2.68
N TYR A 149 7.83 0.37 -3.68
CA TYR A 149 8.33 1.71 -3.49
C TYR A 149 7.23 2.73 -3.82
N ILE A 150 7.11 3.75 -2.97
CA ILE A 150 6.19 4.87 -3.12
C ILE A 150 7.04 6.13 -3.07
N ASP A 151 7.23 6.75 -4.22
CA ASP A 151 8.14 7.87 -4.42
C ASP A 151 7.37 9.16 -4.64
N PHE A 152 7.66 10.15 -3.83
CA PHE A 152 7.17 11.51 -4.01
C PHE A 152 8.29 12.39 -4.50
N THR A 153 8.13 12.94 -5.69
CA THR A 153 9.12 13.84 -6.30
C THR A 153 8.64 15.28 -6.21
N VAL A 154 9.38 16.11 -5.47
CA VAL A 154 9.15 17.56 -5.35
C VAL A 154 10.39 18.30 -5.85
N GLY A 155 10.28 18.93 -7.02
CA GLY A 155 11.46 19.44 -7.72
C GLY A 155 12.41 18.30 -8.07
N SER A 156 13.68 18.38 -7.64
CA SER A 156 14.66 17.31 -7.80
C SER A 156 14.74 16.36 -6.60
N ARG A 157 13.98 16.60 -5.52
CA ARG A 157 14.04 15.78 -4.30
C ARG A 157 13.01 14.67 -4.35
N VAL A 158 13.45 13.44 -4.09
CA VAL A 158 12.60 12.26 -3.97
C VAL A 158 12.57 11.79 -2.52
N SER A 159 11.36 11.71 -1.97
CA SER A 159 11.07 11.08 -0.69
C SER A 159 10.47 9.69 -0.94
N ARG A 160 11.19 8.65 -0.54
CA ARG A 160 10.82 7.24 -0.81
C ARG A 160 10.34 6.52 0.44
N PHE A 161 9.18 5.89 0.33
CA PHE A 161 8.66 4.91 1.29
C PHE A 161 8.83 3.52 0.69
N VAL A 162 9.31 2.58 1.50
CA VAL A 162 9.51 1.19 1.11
C VAL A 162 8.67 0.31 2.00
N TYR A 163 7.71 -0.39 1.40
CA TYR A 163 6.99 -1.47 2.04
C TYR A 163 7.71 -2.79 1.75
N ARG A 164 8.06 -3.55 2.79
CA ARG A 164 8.66 -4.88 2.69
C ARG A 164 8.43 -5.65 3.99
N ASP A 165 8.16 -6.95 3.87
CA ASP A 165 7.98 -7.87 5.02
C ASP A 165 6.97 -7.35 6.06
N GLY A 166 5.84 -6.80 5.61
CA GLY A 166 4.80 -6.28 6.50
C GLY A 166 5.13 -4.94 7.19
N LYS A 167 6.26 -4.31 6.85
CA LYS A 167 6.71 -3.05 7.45
C LYS A 167 6.83 -1.96 6.40
N LEU A 168 6.45 -0.74 6.78
CA LEU A 168 6.70 0.47 6.01
C LEU A 168 7.87 1.24 6.63
N GLY A 169 8.87 1.58 5.83
CA GLY A 169 9.99 2.43 6.25
C GLY A 169 10.21 3.59 5.30
N ARG A 170 10.54 4.77 5.83
CA ARG A 170 10.98 5.91 5.04
C ARG A 170 12.49 5.86 4.81
N ARG A 171 12.94 6.10 3.59
CA ARG A 171 14.35 6.23 3.24
C ARG A 171 14.80 7.70 3.32
N PRO A 172 16.10 7.96 3.50
CA PRO A 172 16.64 9.31 3.35
C PRO A 172 16.28 9.88 1.97
N ASP A 173 15.96 11.17 1.94
CA ASP A 173 15.62 11.84 0.68
C ASP A 173 16.82 11.84 -0.27
N VAL A 174 16.56 11.63 -1.55
CA VAL A 174 17.56 11.61 -2.62
C VAL A 174 17.35 12.82 -3.52
N VAL A 175 18.43 13.46 -3.96
CA VAL A 175 18.38 14.50 -5.00
C VAL A 175 18.71 13.85 -6.34
N LEU A 176 17.78 13.93 -7.28
CA LEU A 176 17.97 13.41 -8.63
C LEU A 176 18.98 14.28 -9.40
N PRO A 177 19.92 13.65 -10.13
CA PRO A 177 20.76 14.36 -11.09
C PRO A 177 19.91 15.04 -12.18
N PRO A 178 20.43 16.09 -12.84
CA PRO A 178 19.78 16.68 -14.01
C PRO A 178 19.46 15.63 -15.08
N GLY A 179 18.26 15.71 -15.67
CA GLY A 179 17.81 14.77 -16.70
C GLY A 179 17.24 13.44 -16.16
N VAL A 180 17.33 13.19 -14.86
CA VAL A 180 16.71 12.03 -14.21
C VAL A 180 15.38 12.42 -13.59
N THR A 181 14.34 11.63 -13.86
CA THR A 181 12.98 11.92 -13.38
C THR A 181 12.49 10.93 -12.32
N SER A 182 13.15 9.78 -12.16
CA SER A 182 12.77 8.77 -11.16
C SER A 182 13.95 7.92 -10.67
N LEU A 183 13.77 7.36 -9.48
CA LEU A 183 14.69 6.38 -8.90
C LEU A 183 14.38 4.96 -9.44
N PRO A 184 15.33 4.02 -9.34
CA PRO A 184 15.04 2.61 -9.59
C PRO A 184 13.92 2.07 -8.71
N GLY A 185 12.89 1.53 -9.36
CA GLY A 185 11.96 0.59 -8.75
C GLY A 185 12.60 -0.72 -8.29
N PRO A 186 11.86 -1.52 -7.53
CA PRO A 186 12.35 -2.79 -7.00
C PRO A 186 12.50 -3.84 -8.10
N VAL A 187 13.23 -4.94 -7.80
CA VAL A 187 13.45 -6.01 -8.78
C VAL A 187 12.12 -6.61 -9.25
N GLY A 188 11.96 -6.70 -10.56
CA GLY A 188 10.77 -7.27 -11.19
C GLY A 188 9.56 -6.35 -11.21
N SER A 189 9.69 -5.08 -10.79
CA SER A 189 8.65 -4.08 -11.08
C SER A 189 8.59 -3.82 -12.58
N GLN A 190 7.39 -3.84 -13.15
CA GLN A 190 7.17 -3.25 -14.47
C GLN A 190 7.39 -1.74 -14.36
N ASP A 191 8.08 -1.18 -15.35
CA ASP A 191 8.27 0.26 -15.41
C ASP A 191 6.91 0.94 -15.59
N PRO A 192 6.70 2.11 -14.95
CA PRO A 192 5.48 2.87 -15.16
C PRO A 192 5.30 3.10 -16.67
N ALA A 193 4.10 2.79 -17.18
CA ALA A 193 3.79 2.91 -18.60
C ALA A 193 4.06 4.34 -19.09
N GLY A 194 4.95 4.48 -20.08
CA GLY A 194 5.26 5.77 -20.72
C GLY A 194 6.63 6.38 -20.42
N GLN A 195 7.49 5.74 -19.61
CA GLN A 195 8.85 6.24 -19.37
C GLN A 195 9.86 5.65 -20.40
N PRO A 196 10.60 6.47 -21.15
CA PRO A 196 11.70 6.00 -22.00
C PRO A 196 12.79 5.31 -21.16
N PRO A 197 13.47 4.26 -21.66
CA PRO A 197 14.50 3.52 -20.91
C PRO A 197 15.69 4.36 -20.39
N GLY A 198 15.89 5.58 -20.91
CA GLY A 198 17.02 6.46 -20.61
C GLY A 198 16.85 7.40 -19.41
N ASP A 199 15.65 7.57 -18.85
CA ASP A 199 15.37 8.60 -17.85
C ASP A 199 15.50 8.11 -16.38
N ARG A 200 16.03 6.89 -16.20
CA ARG A 200 16.15 6.21 -14.90
C ARG A 200 17.55 6.36 -14.33
N TYR A 201 17.65 6.73 -13.05
CA TYR A 201 18.92 6.71 -12.34
C TYR A 201 19.46 5.28 -12.24
N GLN A 202 20.49 4.91 -13.00
CA GLN A 202 21.28 3.73 -12.68
C GLN A 202 22.35 4.14 -11.67
N PRO A 203 22.35 3.61 -10.43
CA PRO A 203 23.51 3.80 -9.56
C PRO A 203 24.73 3.25 -10.29
N GLY A 204 25.80 4.04 -10.36
CA GLY A 204 27.06 3.58 -10.90
C GLY A 204 27.51 2.30 -10.19
N PRO A 205 28.25 1.40 -10.87
CA PRO A 205 28.76 0.19 -10.24
C PRO A 205 29.46 0.57 -8.92
N PRO A 206 29.37 -0.27 -7.86
CA PRO A 206 30.13 0.00 -6.64
C PRO A 206 31.58 0.23 -7.05
N PHE A 207 32.14 1.38 -6.65
CA PHE A 207 33.52 1.73 -6.97
C PHE A 207 34.41 0.57 -6.49
N ALA A 208 34.84 -0.28 -7.42
CA ALA A 208 36.01 -1.10 -7.20
C ALA A 208 37.16 -0.10 -7.07
N PRO A 209 37.90 -0.09 -5.94
CA PRO A 209 39.04 0.79 -5.81
C PRO A 209 39.95 0.58 -7.01
N SER A 210 40.31 1.67 -7.67
CA SER A 210 41.21 1.62 -8.82
C SER A 210 42.53 0.95 -8.41
N ALA A 211 43.22 0.31 -9.36
CA ALA A 211 44.56 -0.25 -9.10
C ALA A 211 45.54 0.81 -8.54
N ALA A 212 45.30 2.09 -8.81
CA ALA A 212 46.03 3.22 -8.22
C ALA A 212 45.78 3.36 -6.69
N GLN A 213 44.56 3.13 -6.21
CA GLN A 213 44.22 3.16 -4.78
C GLN A 213 44.76 1.95 -4.02
N LEU A 214 44.84 0.77 -4.67
CA LEU A 214 45.47 -0.41 -4.08
C LEU A 214 46.99 -0.28 -3.92
N ARG A 215 47.65 0.57 -4.73
CA ARG A 215 49.08 0.88 -4.59
C ARG A 215 49.40 1.86 -3.47
N GLN A 216 48.40 2.62 -3.00
CA GLN A 216 48.57 3.58 -1.91
C GLN A 216 48.28 3.00 -0.53
N ARG A 217 47.85 1.74 -0.42
CA ARG A 217 47.70 1.08 0.88
C ARG A 217 49.11 0.83 1.44
N PRO A 218 49.52 1.47 2.55
CA PRO A 218 50.76 1.10 3.20
C PRO A 218 50.64 -0.36 3.60
N ALA A 219 51.63 -1.18 3.24
CA ALA A 219 51.75 -2.52 3.77
C ALA A 219 51.74 -2.38 5.29
N ALA A 220 50.71 -2.93 5.95
CA ALA A 220 50.74 -3.08 7.39
C ALA A 220 51.97 -3.92 7.70
N SER A 221 52.98 -3.29 8.28
CA SER A 221 54.22 -3.93 8.71
C SER A 221 53.86 -5.06 9.66
N ALA A 222 53.93 -6.29 9.16
CA ALA A 222 53.92 -7.49 9.97
C ALA A 222 55.21 -7.50 10.82
N THR A 223 55.16 -6.88 12.00
CA THR A 223 56.16 -7.10 13.04
C THR A 223 55.69 -8.28 13.88
N GLY A 224 55.91 -9.47 13.35
CA GLY A 224 55.86 -10.71 14.12
C GLY A 224 57.21 -10.92 14.80
N SER A 225 57.19 -10.82 16.13
CA SER A 225 57.91 -11.66 17.10
C SER A 225 59.26 -12.28 16.70
N THR A 226 60.31 -11.94 17.44
CA THR A 226 61.48 -12.83 17.61
C THR A 226 61.65 -13.12 19.11
N PRO A 227 61.74 -14.40 19.54
CA PRO A 227 62.10 -14.76 20.90
C PRO A 227 63.62 -14.93 21.04
N ARG A 228 64.21 -14.37 22.09
CA ARG A 228 65.33 -14.96 22.83
C ARG A 228 65.46 -14.34 24.21
#